data_AF-A0A0F8NXM0-F1
#
_entry.id   AF-A0A0F8NXM0-F1
#
_cell.length_a   1.000
_cell.length_b   1.000
_cell.length_c   1.000
_cell.angle_alpha   90.00
_cell.angle_beta   90.00
_cell.angle_gamma   90.00
#
_symmetry.space_group_name_H-M   'P 1'
#
loop_
_entity.id
_entity.type
_entity.pdbx_description
1 polymer ?
#
loop_
_entity_poly.entity_id
_entity_poly.type
_entity_poly.pdbx_seq_one_letter_code
_entity_poly.pdbx_strand_id
1 'polypeptide(L)'
;MPLMYALYYYENEKISFMEDERSYMLHGLGHLTNLFPNSVEDWQAEIWQDILKLHYGKITGKDIQEKYSNLYAISRLTVSTSNVLSRFKKLNEEKNWNEQINPFNFFLVGFQTIKENDKAVKPMAPFTKDYQKIVYEPFIDYETGEVKEGSQYFKPLSRTILEYVDHPEYKFDGDEVVLERKHIHADGLVYIGKEANNIDEQALDVKKAQEFVNKQEIMNNILNISQTEAEALGVSRSRFQGIKQRIRKNGDLNMNTPAVRRLLSFEIIQ
;
A
#
# COMPACT_ATOMS: atom_id res chain seq x y z
N MET A 1 10.62 -13.55 -21.75
CA MET A 1 11.25 -12.81 -20.64
C MET A 1 10.13 -12.49 -19.68
N PRO A 2 10.17 -12.80 -18.38
CA PRO A 2 9.06 -12.49 -17.47
C PRO A 2 9.37 -11.23 -16.66
N LEU A 3 8.51 -10.21 -16.78
CA LEU A 3 8.39 -9.15 -15.79
C LEU A 3 7.51 -9.76 -14.70
N MET A 4 8.13 -10.49 -13.77
CA MET A 4 7.67 -11.13 -12.51
C MET A 4 6.21 -11.57 -12.32
N TYR A 5 5.23 -10.78 -12.75
CA TYR A 5 3.81 -11.04 -12.69
C TYR A 5 3.13 -11.05 -14.06
N ALA A 6 3.89 -11.03 -15.15
CA ALA A 6 3.44 -11.25 -16.52
C ALA A 6 4.37 -12.21 -17.28
N LEU A 7 3.80 -13.28 -17.82
CA LEU A 7 4.38 -14.23 -18.75
C LEU A 7 4.04 -13.80 -20.18
N TYR A 8 5.07 -13.48 -20.96
CA TYR A 8 4.89 -13.00 -22.32
C TYR A 8 6.02 -13.47 -23.25
N TYR A 9 5.68 -13.50 -24.53
CA TYR A 9 6.62 -13.63 -25.63
C TYR A 9 7.04 -12.24 -26.11
N TYR A 10 8.32 -12.11 -26.42
CA TYR A 10 8.90 -10.93 -27.03
C TYR A 10 9.66 -11.35 -28.27
N GLU A 11 9.00 -11.27 -29.43
CA GLU A 11 9.55 -11.70 -30.71
C GLU A 11 9.27 -10.63 -31.77
N ASN A 12 10.27 -10.29 -32.59
CA ASN A 12 10.14 -9.29 -33.66
C ASN A 12 9.51 -7.97 -33.18
N GLU A 13 9.94 -7.48 -32.01
CA GLU A 13 9.38 -6.28 -31.38
C GLU A 13 7.86 -6.35 -31.11
N LYS A 14 7.28 -7.54 -31.02
CA LYS A 14 5.89 -7.74 -30.62
C LYS A 14 5.83 -8.40 -29.25
N ILE A 15 4.96 -7.87 -28.40
CA ILE A 15 4.63 -8.42 -27.09
C ILE A 15 3.32 -9.20 -27.23
N SER A 16 3.29 -10.45 -26.81
CA SER A 16 2.07 -11.24 -26.69
C SER A 16 2.05 -12.02 -25.38
N PHE A 17 0.89 -12.06 -24.74
CA PHE A 17 0.69 -12.84 -23.52
C PHE A 17 0.48 -14.32 -23.85
N MET A 18 0.89 -15.21 -22.96
CA MET A 18 0.62 -16.64 -23.11
C MET A 18 -0.89 -16.91 -22.95
N GLU A 19 -1.48 -17.68 -23.86
CA GLU A 19 -2.94 -17.88 -23.95
C GLU A 19 -3.48 -19.00 -23.03
N ASP A 20 -2.63 -19.95 -22.64
CA ASP A 20 -3.06 -21.20 -22.00
C ASP A 20 -3.33 -21.08 -20.48
N GLU A 21 -2.85 -20.01 -19.84
CA GLU A 21 -3.08 -19.69 -18.43
C GLU A 21 -3.22 -18.17 -18.26
N ARG A 22 -3.81 -17.70 -17.14
CA ARG A 22 -3.80 -16.27 -16.81
C ARG A 22 -2.36 -15.81 -16.64
N SER A 23 -1.82 -15.32 -17.72
CA SER A 23 -0.40 -15.02 -17.90
C SER A 23 -0.01 -13.69 -17.31
N TYR A 24 -0.92 -13.00 -16.61
CA TYR A 24 -0.58 -11.81 -15.84
C TYR A 24 -1.43 -11.64 -14.58
N MET A 25 -0.81 -11.14 -13.52
CA MET A 25 -1.43 -10.82 -12.24
C MET A 25 -1.09 -9.39 -11.85
N LEU A 26 -2.09 -8.63 -11.39
CA LEU A 26 -1.86 -7.28 -10.87
C LEU A 26 -1.32 -7.32 -9.42
N HIS A 27 -0.35 -8.16 -9.08
CA HIS A 27 0.20 -8.13 -7.71
C HIS A 27 0.71 -6.73 -7.39
N GLY A 28 0.17 -6.08 -6.35
CA GLY A 28 0.41 -4.65 -6.03
C GLY A 28 -0.66 -3.68 -6.57
N LEU A 29 -1.24 -3.95 -7.74
CA LEU A 29 -2.32 -3.17 -8.38
C LEU A 29 -3.71 -3.83 -8.27
N GLY A 30 -3.80 -5.04 -7.71
CA GLY A 30 -5.02 -5.86 -7.69
C GLY A 30 -6.12 -5.31 -6.77
N HIS A 31 -5.81 -4.27 -6.00
CA HIS A 31 -6.79 -3.50 -5.25
C HIS A 31 -7.64 -2.60 -6.17
N LEU A 32 -7.16 -2.28 -7.38
CA LEU A 32 -7.85 -1.39 -8.31
C LEU A 32 -9.09 -2.08 -8.91
N THR A 33 -10.18 -1.31 -9.04
CA THR A 33 -11.36 -1.73 -9.80
C THR A 33 -11.10 -1.65 -11.31
N ASN A 34 -12.04 -2.09 -12.16
CA ASN A 34 -11.92 -1.84 -13.60
C ASN A 34 -12.00 -0.34 -13.85
N LEU A 35 -10.89 0.27 -14.25
CA LEU A 35 -10.81 1.73 -14.38
C LEU A 35 -11.32 2.24 -15.73
N PHE A 36 -11.65 1.33 -16.66
CA PHE A 36 -12.15 1.66 -17.98
C PHE A 36 -13.68 1.51 -18.03
N PRO A 37 -14.38 2.44 -18.68
CA PRO A 37 -15.83 2.38 -18.82
C PRO A 37 -16.25 1.25 -19.78
N ASN A 38 -16.40 0.02 -19.26
CA ASN A 38 -16.96 -1.20 -19.89
C ASN A 38 -16.51 -1.57 -21.33
N SER A 39 -15.56 -0.85 -21.93
CA SER A 39 -15.14 -0.99 -23.33
C SER A 39 -13.89 -1.85 -23.50
N VAL A 40 -13.20 -2.17 -22.41
CA VAL A 40 -11.98 -2.98 -22.41
C VAL A 40 -12.30 -4.30 -21.72
N GLU A 41 -12.22 -5.38 -22.49
CA GLU A 41 -12.54 -6.74 -22.06
C GLU A 41 -11.59 -7.22 -20.95
N ASP A 42 -10.29 -6.96 -21.12
CA ASP A 42 -9.27 -7.17 -20.08
C ASP A 42 -8.41 -5.92 -19.88
N TRP A 43 -8.87 -5.04 -19.01
CA TRP A 43 -8.15 -3.82 -18.65
C TRP A 43 -6.79 -4.06 -17.98
N GLN A 44 -6.58 -5.25 -17.40
CA GLN A 44 -5.32 -5.57 -16.75
C GLN A 44 -4.25 -5.87 -17.79
N ALA A 45 -4.64 -6.57 -18.86
CA ALA A 45 -3.79 -6.81 -20.02
C ALA A 45 -3.29 -5.49 -20.63
N GLU A 46 -4.16 -4.49 -20.78
CA GLU A 46 -3.80 -3.17 -21.29
C GLU A 46 -2.71 -2.49 -20.46
N ILE A 47 -2.86 -2.46 -19.13
CA ILE A 47 -1.85 -1.89 -18.23
C ILE A 47 -0.54 -2.66 -18.35
N TRP A 48 -0.59 -4.00 -18.38
CA TRP A 48 0.61 -4.81 -18.53
C TRP A 48 1.32 -4.59 -19.86
N GLN A 49 0.58 -4.46 -20.96
CA GLN A 49 1.18 -4.15 -22.26
C GLN A 49 1.93 -2.82 -22.23
N ASP A 50 1.38 -1.81 -21.56
CA ASP A 50 2.04 -0.51 -21.49
C ASP A 50 3.24 -0.51 -20.54
N ILE A 51 3.17 -1.21 -19.41
CA ILE A 51 4.34 -1.46 -18.54
C ILE A 51 5.45 -2.15 -19.34
N LEU A 52 5.10 -3.14 -20.16
CA LEU A 52 6.07 -3.86 -20.99
C LEU A 52 6.67 -2.98 -22.09
N LYS A 53 5.83 -2.18 -22.77
CA LYS A 53 6.33 -1.20 -23.75
C LYS A 53 7.24 -0.17 -23.09
N LEU A 54 6.93 0.27 -21.87
CA LEU A 54 7.75 1.21 -21.11
C LEU A 54 9.10 0.59 -20.77
N HIS A 55 9.11 -0.65 -20.24
CA HIS A 55 10.33 -1.39 -19.92
C HIS A 55 11.25 -1.57 -21.14
N TYR A 56 10.68 -1.88 -22.31
CA TYR A 56 11.45 -1.99 -23.57
C TYR A 56 11.72 -0.66 -24.27
N GLY A 57 11.41 0.48 -23.65
CA GLY A 57 11.65 1.82 -24.22
C GLY A 57 10.83 2.15 -25.47
N LYS A 58 9.75 1.40 -25.74
CA LYS A 58 8.82 1.66 -26.86
C LYS A 58 7.88 2.82 -26.59
N ILE A 59 7.64 3.09 -25.31
CA ILE A 59 6.94 4.26 -24.83
C ILE A 59 7.72 4.83 -23.64
N THR A 60 7.37 6.06 -23.27
CA THR A 60 7.94 6.82 -22.16
C THR A 60 6.93 6.96 -21.03
N GLY A 61 7.39 7.39 -19.86
CA GLY A 61 6.49 7.73 -18.75
C GLY A 61 5.50 8.85 -19.11
N LYS A 62 5.83 9.72 -20.08
CA LYS A 62 4.92 10.75 -20.59
C LYS A 62 3.74 10.15 -21.36
N ASP A 63 4.00 9.11 -22.16
CA ASP A 63 2.94 8.40 -22.90
C ASP A 63 1.94 7.72 -21.93
N ILE A 64 2.43 7.17 -20.82
CA ILE A 64 1.59 6.67 -19.72
C ILE A 64 0.75 7.79 -19.12
N GLN A 65 1.35 8.95 -18.82
CA GLN A 65 0.62 10.08 -18.27
C GLN A 65 -0.48 10.58 -19.21
N GLU A 66 -0.22 10.63 -20.51
CA GLU A 66 -1.18 11.06 -21.52
C GLU A 66 -2.33 10.05 -21.67
N LYS A 67 -2.02 8.75 -21.87
CA LYS A 67 -3.03 7.68 -22.04
C LYS A 67 -4.00 7.60 -20.87
N TYR A 68 -3.50 7.76 -19.64
CA TYR A 68 -4.28 7.60 -18.40
C TYR A 68 -4.65 8.94 -17.73
N SER A 69 -4.52 10.06 -18.44
CA SER A 69 -4.69 11.42 -17.89
C SER A 69 -6.04 11.69 -17.24
N ASN A 70 -7.10 11.07 -17.75
CA ASN A 70 -8.48 11.25 -17.28
C ASN A 70 -8.96 10.11 -16.36
N LEU A 71 -8.07 9.21 -15.95
CA LEU A 71 -8.39 8.05 -15.13
C LEU A 71 -7.72 8.15 -13.76
N TYR A 72 -8.46 7.70 -12.75
CA TYR A 72 -8.04 7.76 -11.35
C TYR A 72 -8.03 6.36 -10.73
N ALA A 73 -7.12 6.16 -9.79
CA ALA A 73 -7.03 4.93 -9.02
C ALA A 73 -8.19 4.86 -8.02
N ILE A 74 -8.96 3.78 -8.11
CA ILE A 74 -10.16 3.55 -7.29
C ILE A 74 -10.16 2.10 -6.84
N SER A 75 -10.51 1.86 -5.58
CA SER A 75 -10.67 0.52 -5.01
C SER A 75 -12.09 0.28 -4.56
N ARG A 76 -12.49 -1.00 -4.58
CA ARG A 76 -13.75 -1.48 -4.03
C ARG A 76 -13.46 -2.20 -2.71
N LEU A 77 -14.07 -1.71 -1.64
CA LEU A 77 -13.98 -2.32 -0.31
C LEU A 77 -15.37 -2.76 0.16
N THR A 78 -15.40 -3.63 1.16
CA THR A 78 -16.63 -4.14 1.79
C THR A 78 -16.88 -3.40 3.10
N VAL A 79 -18.13 -3.07 3.40
CA VAL A 79 -18.54 -2.55 4.73
C VAL A 79 -18.50 -3.69 5.74
N SER A 80 -17.30 -3.99 6.24
CA SER A 80 -17.05 -5.12 7.15
C SER A 80 -17.12 -4.74 8.62
N THR A 81 -17.03 -3.44 8.97
CA THR A 81 -17.04 -2.97 10.36
C THR A 81 -18.17 -1.96 10.62
N SER A 82 -18.61 -1.89 11.88
CA SER A 82 -19.57 -0.88 12.33
C SER A 82 -19.03 0.54 12.21
N ASN A 83 -17.71 0.71 12.29
CA ASN A 83 -17.02 1.98 12.08
C ASN A 83 -17.23 2.47 10.65
N VAL A 84 -16.96 1.64 9.64
CA VAL A 84 -17.24 1.98 8.23
C VAL A 84 -18.73 2.25 8.02
N LEU A 85 -19.61 1.38 8.54
CA LEU A 85 -21.06 1.55 8.40
C LEU A 85 -21.55 2.90 8.96
N SER A 86 -20.98 3.33 10.09
CA SER A 86 -21.36 4.58 10.76
C SER A 86 -21.13 5.81 9.88
N ARG A 87 -20.17 5.76 8.97
CA ARG A 87 -19.87 6.86 8.03
C ARG A 87 -21.01 7.09 7.03
N PHE A 88 -21.81 6.07 6.75
CA PHE A 88 -22.96 6.17 5.85
C PHE A 88 -24.27 6.51 6.56
N LYS A 89 -24.28 6.74 7.89
CA LYS A 89 -25.51 7.05 8.65
C LYS A 89 -26.31 8.20 8.04
N LYS A 90 -25.67 9.36 7.82
CA LYS A 90 -26.30 10.53 7.21
C LYS A 90 -26.87 10.24 5.81
N LEU A 91 -26.16 9.41 5.03
CA LEU A 91 -26.61 9.02 3.70
C LEU A 91 -27.80 8.05 3.73
N ASN A 92 -27.95 7.28 4.81
CA ASN A 92 -29.01 6.31 5.00
C ASN A 92 -30.27 6.90 5.66
N GLU A 93 -30.20 8.07 6.31
CA GLU A 93 -31.27 8.67 7.14
C GLU A 93 -32.62 8.83 6.40
N GLU A 94 -32.60 9.14 5.11
CA GLU A 94 -33.82 9.37 4.30
C GLU A 94 -34.18 8.19 3.38
N LYS A 95 -33.46 7.07 3.49
CA LYS A 95 -33.59 5.93 2.58
C LYS A 95 -34.35 4.77 3.20
N ASN A 96 -35.13 4.06 2.39
CA ASN A 96 -35.72 2.79 2.82
C ASN A 96 -34.63 1.73 3.02
N TRP A 97 -34.87 0.71 3.83
CA TRP A 97 -33.88 -0.32 4.17
C TRP A 97 -33.20 -0.98 2.96
N ASN A 98 -33.95 -1.19 1.86
CA ASN A 98 -33.46 -1.75 0.60
C ASN A 98 -32.55 -0.79 -0.20
N GLU A 99 -32.58 0.50 0.10
CA GLU A 99 -31.80 1.57 -0.54
C GLU A 99 -30.60 2.01 0.33
N GLN A 100 -30.58 1.56 1.59
CA GLN A 100 -29.50 1.84 2.53
C GLN A 100 -28.24 1.03 2.20
N ILE A 101 -27.09 1.61 2.55
CA ILE A 101 -25.83 0.87 2.60
C ILE A 101 -25.84 0.04 3.88
N ASN A 102 -25.84 -1.28 3.71
CA ASN A 102 -25.91 -2.25 4.79
C ASN A 102 -24.54 -2.90 5.06
N PRO A 103 -24.37 -3.60 6.21
CA PRO A 103 -23.22 -4.47 6.41
C PRO A 103 -23.03 -5.42 5.20
N PHE A 104 -21.77 -5.63 4.82
CA PHE A 104 -21.36 -6.45 3.67
C PHE A 104 -21.70 -5.90 2.29
N ASN A 105 -22.29 -4.70 2.18
CA ASN A 105 -22.31 -3.98 0.91
C ASN A 105 -20.90 -3.54 0.51
N PHE A 106 -20.73 -3.22 -0.76
CA PHE A 106 -19.50 -2.60 -1.25
C PHE A 106 -19.58 -1.08 -1.21
N PHE A 107 -18.41 -0.44 -1.12
CA PHE A 107 -18.22 0.98 -1.30
C PHE A 107 -16.92 1.22 -2.08
N LEU A 108 -16.76 2.44 -2.61
CA LEU A 108 -15.60 2.83 -3.39
C LEU A 108 -14.72 3.78 -2.57
N VAL A 109 -13.41 3.63 -2.75
CA VAL A 109 -12.42 4.51 -2.13
C VAL A 109 -11.43 5.03 -3.17
N GLY A 110 -11.10 6.31 -3.04
CA GLY A 110 -9.99 6.94 -3.74
C GLY A 110 -8.69 6.80 -2.96
N PHE A 111 -7.56 6.84 -3.67
CA PHE A 111 -6.24 6.89 -3.03
C PHE A 111 -5.84 8.34 -2.74
N GLN A 112 -5.28 8.56 -1.54
CA GLN A 112 -4.88 9.87 -1.05
C GLN A 112 -3.95 10.64 -2.01
N THR A 113 -4.14 11.94 -2.10
CA THR A 113 -3.24 12.88 -2.79
C THR A 113 -2.97 14.14 -1.98
N ILE A 114 -3.94 14.59 -1.18
CA ILE A 114 -3.91 15.86 -0.46
C ILE A 114 -4.04 15.62 1.05
N LYS A 115 -3.34 16.45 1.82
CA LYS A 115 -3.53 16.58 3.26
C LYS A 115 -4.19 17.92 3.57
N GLU A 116 -5.19 17.90 4.43
CA GLU A 116 -5.81 19.08 5.03
C GLU A 116 -5.58 19.02 6.54
N ASN A 117 -5.07 20.09 7.14
CA ASN A 117 -4.77 20.13 8.58
C ASN A 117 -3.93 18.92 9.04
N ASP A 118 -2.89 18.56 8.27
CA ASP A 118 -1.99 17.40 8.46
C ASP A 118 -2.67 16.00 8.42
N LYS A 119 -3.95 15.95 8.08
CA LYS A 119 -4.71 14.71 7.90
C LYS A 119 -4.90 14.43 6.41
N ALA A 120 -4.63 13.19 6.02
CA ALA A 120 -4.87 12.76 4.65
C ALA A 120 -6.37 12.67 4.43
N VAL A 121 -6.86 13.30 3.36
CA VAL A 121 -8.25 13.15 2.93
C VAL A 121 -8.38 11.78 2.28
N LYS A 122 -9.41 11.03 2.68
CA LYS A 122 -9.64 9.65 2.23
C LYS A 122 -11.01 9.56 1.57
N PRO A 123 -11.10 9.77 0.25
CA PRO A 123 -12.38 9.79 -0.44
C PRO A 123 -13.10 8.45 -0.35
N MET A 124 -14.35 8.49 0.10
CA MET A 124 -15.22 7.33 0.24
C MET A 124 -16.60 7.63 -0.36
N ALA A 125 -17.10 6.74 -1.20
CA ALA A 125 -18.38 6.90 -1.88
C ALA A 125 -19.18 5.58 -1.92
N PRO A 126 -20.51 5.65 -2.03
CA PRO A 126 -21.34 4.48 -2.28
C PRO A 126 -20.89 3.72 -3.53
N PHE A 127 -21.15 2.41 -3.56
CA PHE A 127 -20.84 1.61 -4.74
C PHE A 127 -21.66 2.04 -5.96
N THR A 128 -20.97 2.20 -7.09
CA THR A 128 -21.52 2.38 -8.43
C THR A 128 -20.74 1.50 -9.40
N LYS A 129 -21.38 1.09 -10.50
CA LYS A 129 -20.71 0.34 -11.58
C LYS A 129 -19.81 1.22 -12.44
N ASP A 130 -20.12 2.51 -12.52
CA ASP A 130 -19.23 3.50 -13.11
C ASP A 130 -18.30 4.02 -12.01
N TYR A 131 -17.15 3.37 -11.87
CA TYR A 131 -16.22 3.66 -10.78
C TYR A 131 -15.68 5.09 -10.86
N GLN A 132 -15.32 5.57 -12.06
CA GLN A 132 -14.72 6.90 -12.26
C GLN A 132 -15.67 8.04 -11.89
N LYS A 133 -16.98 7.77 -11.86
CA LYS A 133 -18.02 8.73 -11.46
C LYS A 133 -17.74 9.38 -10.10
N ILE A 134 -17.20 8.64 -9.14
CA ILE A 134 -16.97 9.15 -7.77
C ILE A 134 -15.95 10.29 -7.72
N VAL A 135 -15.11 10.43 -8.76
CA VAL A 135 -14.07 11.47 -8.84
C VAL A 135 -14.70 12.85 -9.05
N TYR A 136 -15.88 12.89 -9.66
CA TYR A 136 -16.55 14.12 -10.09
C TYR A 136 -17.83 14.40 -9.29
N GLU A 137 -18.11 13.60 -8.27
CA GLU A 137 -19.28 13.74 -7.39
C GLU A 137 -18.85 14.00 -5.94
N PRO A 138 -19.76 14.52 -5.10
CA PRO A 138 -19.51 14.63 -3.67
C PRO A 138 -19.21 13.25 -3.05
N PHE A 139 -18.19 13.22 -2.20
CA PHE A 139 -17.75 12.03 -1.47
C PHE A 139 -17.60 12.34 0.02
N ILE A 140 -17.57 11.29 0.85
CA ILE A 140 -17.33 11.40 2.29
C ILE A 140 -15.84 11.23 2.54
N ASP A 141 -15.21 12.15 3.26
CA ASP A 141 -13.87 11.92 3.80
C ASP A 141 -13.96 10.89 4.94
N TYR A 142 -13.34 9.73 4.79
CA TYR A 142 -13.39 8.65 5.78
C TYR A 142 -12.88 9.10 7.16
N GLU A 143 -11.89 9.98 7.20
CA GLU A 143 -11.27 10.42 8.46
C GLU A 143 -12.23 11.29 9.27
N THR A 144 -12.78 12.33 8.65
CA THR A 144 -13.60 13.36 9.31
C THR A 144 -15.10 13.08 9.25
N GLY A 145 -15.58 12.37 8.23
CA GLY A 145 -17.00 12.21 7.91
C GLY A 145 -17.61 13.43 7.20
N GLU A 146 -16.81 14.42 6.81
CA GLU A 146 -17.26 15.57 6.02
C GLU A 146 -17.53 15.18 4.57
N VAL A 147 -18.51 15.85 3.95
CA VAL A 147 -18.73 15.74 2.51
C VAL A 147 -17.82 16.74 1.79
N LYS A 148 -17.04 16.25 0.82
CA LYS A 148 -16.09 17.01 0.01
C LYS A 148 -16.31 16.71 -1.47
N GLU A 149 -15.72 17.51 -2.35
CA GLU A 149 -15.81 17.34 -3.80
C GLU A 149 -14.51 17.77 -4.48
N GLY A 150 -14.24 17.21 -5.65
CA GLY A 150 -13.12 17.59 -6.51
C GLY A 150 -12.15 16.45 -6.79
N SER A 151 -11.69 16.37 -8.04
CA SER A 151 -10.81 15.30 -8.51
C SER A 151 -9.41 15.36 -7.90
N GLN A 152 -9.00 16.51 -7.39
CA GLN A 152 -7.68 16.70 -6.79
C GLN A 152 -7.41 15.80 -5.58
N TYR A 153 -8.45 15.27 -4.93
CA TYR A 153 -8.35 14.33 -3.80
C TYR A 153 -8.11 12.86 -4.23
N PHE A 154 -8.20 12.58 -5.53
CA PHE A 154 -8.02 11.25 -6.09
C PHE A 154 -6.67 11.14 -6.78
N LYS A 155 -5.97 10.03 -6.54
CA LYS A 155 -4.69 9.74 -7.20
C LYS A 155 -4.89 9.39 -8.67
N PRO A 156 -4.24 10.08 -9.61
CA PRO A 156 -4.26 9.71 -11.02
C PRO A 156 -3.75 8.28 -11.23
N LEU A 157 -4.38 7.54 -12.15
CA LEU A 157 -3.99 6.17 -12.46
C LEU A 157 -2.58 6.09 -13.02
N SER A 158 -2.19 7.03 -13.90
CA SER A 158 -0.83 7.13 -14.43
C SER A 158 0.23 7.13 -13.34
N ARG A 159 -0.01 7.90 -12.26
CA ARG A 159 0.88 7.96 -11.11
C ARG A 159 0.97 6.61 -10.39
N THR A 160 -0.15 5.93 -10.20
CA THR A 160 -0.16 4.59 -9.60
C THR A 160 0.59 3.55 -10.44
N ILE A 161 0.47 3.60 -11.77
CA ILE A 161 1.21 2.71 -12.67
C ILE A 161 2.71 3.00 -12.61
N LEU A 162 3.12 4.27 -12.70
CA LEU A 162 4.53 4.64 -12.66
C LEU A 162 5.17 4.31 -11.31
N GLU A 163 4.50 4.61 -10.20
CA GLU A 163 4.98 4.22 -8.86
C GLU A 163 5.07 2.69 -8.70
N TYR A 164 4.22 1.92 -9.39
CA TYR A 164 4.31 0.46 -9.40
C TYR A 164 5.54 -0.04 -10.16
N VAL A 165 5.83 0.54 -11.33
CA VAL A 165 7.01 0.20 -12.14
C VAL A 165 8.31 0.48 -11.38
N ASP A 166 8.36 1.56 -10.60
CA ASP A 166 9.51 1.93 -9.80
C ASP A 166 9.59 1.18 -8.45
N HIS A 167 8.59 0.33 -8.13
CA HIS A 167 8.55 -0.35 -6.83
C HIS A 167 9.51 -1.55 -6.80
N PRO A 168 10.43 -1.63 -5.82
CA PRO A 168 11.36 -2.75 -5.70
C PRO A 168 10.63 -4.08 -5.37
N GLU A 169 11.13 -5.19 -5.91
CA GLU A 169 10.63 -6.52 -5.55
C GLU A 169 11.37 -7.10 -4.34
N TYR A 170 10.60 -7.52 -3.35
CA TYR A 170 11.12 -8.02 -2.08
C TYR A 170 10.95 -9.54 -1.90
N LYS A 171 10.14 -10.20 -2.73
CA LYS A 171 9.85 -11.64 -2.66
C LYS A 171 10.78 -12.50 -3.51
N PHE A 172 11.48 -11.91 -4.46
CA PHE A 172 12.32 -12.62 -5.41
C PHE A 172 13.71 -11.99 -5.47
N ASP A 173 14.71 -12.80 -5.81
CA ASP A 173 16.08 -12.38 -6.07
C ASP A 173 16.30 -12.15 -7.56
N GLY A 174 16.80 -10.97 -7.92
CA GLY A 174 17.04 -10.52 -9.29
C GLY A 174 15.91 -9.64 -9.86
N ASP A 175 16.18 -9.08 -11.04
CA ASP A 175 15.29 -8.12 -11.72
C ASP A 175 14.73 -8.67 -13.05
N GLU A 176 15.36 -9.69 -13.64
CA GLU A 176 15.01 -10.26 -14.95
C GLU A 176 15.19 -11.80 -14.96
N VAL A 177 14.48 -12.50 -15.87
CA VAL A 177 14.48 -13.99 -16.03
C VAL A 177 13.62 -14.72 -14.98
N VAL A 178 13.61 -16.06 -14.96
CA VAL A 178 12.96 -16.87 -13.92
C VAL A 178 13.66 -16.58 -12.59
N LEU A 179 12.99 -15.82 -11.73
CA LEU A 179 13.55 -15.41 -10.45
C LEU A 179 13.37 -16.50 -9.38
N GLU A 180 14.35 -16.64 -8.52
CA GLU A 180 14.26 -17.48 -7.34
C GLU A 180 13.55 -16.72 -6.20
N ARG A 181 12.72 -17.43 -5.45
CA ARG A 181 11.99 -16.84 -4.33
C ARG A 181 12.95 -16.59 -3.18
N LYS A 182 12.99 -15.36 -2.67
CA LYS A 182 13.76 -15.00 -1.47
C LYS A 182 13.34 -15.88 -0.30
N HIS A 183 14.31 -16.59 0.27
CA HIS A 183 14.09 -17.38 1.47
C HIS A 183 14.07 -16.47 2.70
N ILE A 184 12.91 -16.37 3.33
CA ILE A 184 12.76 -15.64 4.59
C ILE A 184 13.02 -16.58 5.78
N HIS A 185 13.83 -16.12 6.73
CA HIS A 185 13.97 -16.78 8.03
C HIS A 185 12.95 -16.17 8.99
N ALA A 186 12.05 -17.00 9.53
CA ALA A 186 11.06 -16.53 10.49
C ALA A 186 11.64 -16.53 11.90
N ASP A 187 12.01 -15.35 12.40
CA ASP A 187 12.58 -15.18 13.76
C ASP A 187 11.54 -15.25 14.89
N GLY A 188 10.25 -15.30 14.56
CA GLY A 188 9.18 -15.39 15.54
C GLY A 188 7.79 -15.39 14.92
N LEU A 189 6.80 -15.70 15.75
CA LEU A 189 5.39 -15.70 15.37
C LEU A 189 4.63 -14.66 16.18
N VAL A 190 3.90 -13.77 15.50
CA VAL A 190 2.92 -12.89 16.14
C VAL A 190 1.54 -13.46 15.87
N TYR A 191 0.85 -13.88 16.94
CA TYR A 191 -0.53 -14.33 16.84
C TYR A 191 -1.45 -13.12 16.65
N ILE A 192 -1.89 -12.93 15.43
CA ILE A 192 -2.95 -11.99 15.09
C ILE A 192 -4.27 -12.77 15.18
N GLY A 193 -5.13 -12.40 16.14
CA GLY A 193 -6.44 -13.03 16.31
C GLY A 193 -7.31 -12.86 15.06
N LYS A 194 -8.30 -13.74 14.87
CA LYS A 194 -9.24 -13.70 13.73
C LYS A 194 -10.01 -12.37 13.61
N GLU A 195 -10.05 -11.57 14.67
CA GLU A 195 -10.69 -10.25 14.73
C GLU A 195 -9.73 -9.07 14.57
N ALA A 196 -8.51 -9.29 14.05
CA ALA A 196 -7.69 -8.18 13.58
C ALA A 196 -8.28 -7.60 12.29
N ASN A 197 -9.39 -6.88 12.44
CA ASN A 197 -10.22 -6.27 11.40
C ASN A 197 -9.48 -5.17 10.62
N ASN A 198 -8.23 -4.88 10.98
CA ASN A 198 -7.44 -3.79 10.42
C ASN A 198 -6.74 -4.16 9.10
N ILE A 199 -6.81 -5.42 8.65
CA ILE A 199 -6.18 -5.83 7.38
C ILE A 199 -6.93 -5.21 6.20
N ASP A 200 -8.27 -5.28 6.18
CA ASP A 200 -9.08 -4.66 5.13
C ASP A 200 -9.06 -3.12 5.21
N GLU A 201 -8.90 -2.58 6.42
CA GLU A 201 -8.73 -1.14 6.65
C GLU A 201 -7.32 -0.63 6.28
N GLN A 202 -6.36 -1.48 5.87
CA GLN A 202 -5.03 -1.01 5.41
C GLN A 202 -5.13 -0.05 4.22
N ALA A 203 -6.09 -0.27 3.31
CA ALA A 203 -6.36 0.65 2.21
C ALA A 203 -6.81 2.04 2.72
N LEU A 204 -7.38 2.10 3.92
CA LEU A 204 -7.82 3.31 4.61
C LEU A 204 -6.75 3.86 5.58
N ASP A 205 -5.68 3.12 5.87
CA ASP A 205 -4.60 3.53 6.78
C ASP A 205 -3.21 3.42 6.13
N VAL A 206 -2.99 4.20 5.07
CA VAL A 206 -1.71 4.28 4.33
C VAL A 206 -0.56 4.91 5.16
N LYS A 207 -0.84 5.42 6.37
CA LYS A 207 0.17 6.07 7.22
C LYS A 207 1.08 5.10 7.98
N LYS A 208 0.74 3.81 8.04
CA LYS A 208 1.65 2.78 8.55
C LYS A 208 2.15 1.95 7.39
N ALA A 209 3.27 2.37 6.80
CA ALA A 209 4.13 1.39 6.14
C ALA A 209 4.33 0.24 7.16
N GLN A 210 4.18 -1.01 6.72
CA GLN A 210 4.73 -2.11 7.48
C GLN A 210 6.24 -1.90 7.48
N GLU A 211 6.75 -1.22 8.50
CA GLU A 211 8.18 -1.09 8.73
C GLU A 211 8.68 -2.48 9.12
N PHE A 212 9.32 -3.14 8.16
CA PHE A 212 10.07 -4.36 8.42
C PHE A 212 11.36 -3.95 9.10
N VAL A 213 11.34 -3.99 10.43
CA VAL A 213 12.48 -3.63 11.25
C VAL A 213 13.44 -4.81 11.35
N ASN A 214 14.66 -4.65 10.83
CA ASN A 214 15.74 -5.62 11.03
C ASN A 214 16.22 -5.58 12.49
N LYS A 215 15.60 -6.38 13.34
CA LYS A 215 15.87 -6.41 14.79
C LYS A 215 17.33 -6.76 15.08
N GLN A 216 17.97 -7.59 14.24
CA GLN A 216 19.35 -8.01 14.42
C GLN A 216 20.33 -6.87 14.16
N GLU A 217 20.10 -6.09 13.11
CA GLU A 217 20.89 -4.91 12.78
C GLU A 217 20.82 -3.85 13.88
N ILE A 218 19.61 -3.57 14.37
CA ILE A 218 19.40 -2.66 15.51
C ILE A 218 20.16 -3.13 16.76
N MET A 219 20.13 -4.43 17.06
CA MET A 219 20.87 -4.97 18.19
C MET A 219 22.38 -4.77 18.04
N ASN A 220 22.92 -4.99 16.85
CA ASN A 220 24.33 -4.76 16.55
C ASN A 220 24.68 -3.27 16.71
N ASN A 221 23.83 -2.37 16.21
CA ASN A 221 24.04 -0.93 16.32
C ASN A 221 24.04 -0.49 17.79
N ILE A 222 23.10 -0.95 18.61
CA ILE A 222 23.07 -0.68 20.07
C ILE A 222 24.30 -1.27 20.78
N LEU A 223 24.82 -2.41 20.33
CA LEU A 223 26.05 -2.99 20.86
C LEU A 223 27.29 -2.15 20.52
N ASN A 224 27.26 -1.41 19.41
CA ASN A 224 28.35 -0.54 18.96
C ASN A 224 28.31 0.87 19.56
N ILE A 225 27.14 1.35 20.03
CA ILE A 225 27.03 2.64 20.73
C ILE A 225 27.93 2.67 21.97
N SER A 226 28.68 3.77 22.11
CA SER A 226 29.53 4.04 23.26
C SER A 226 28.71 4.51 24.47
N GLN A 227 29.31 4.39 25.67
CA GLN A 227 28.66 4.83 26.90
C GLN A 227 28.33 6.33 26.89
N THR A 228 29.25 7.14 26.35
CA THR A 228 29.12 8.59 26.25
C THR A 228 27.98 9.00 25.32
N GLU A 229 27.84 8.34 24.17
CA GLU A 229 26.75 8.59 23.21
C GLU A 229 25.40 8.22 23.81
N ALA A 230 25.30 7.08 24.51
CA ALA A 230 24.06 6.68 25.17
C ALA A 230 23.62 7.68 26.27
N GLU A 231 24.58 8.25 27.00
CA GLU A 231 24.32 9.28 28.01
C GLU A 231 23.87 10.60 27.38
N ALA A 232 24.47 11.01 26.25
CA ALA A 232 24.03 12.17 25.47
C ALA A 232 22.58 12.01 24.97
N LEU A 233 22.17 10.78 24.67
CA LEU A 233 20.78 10.43 24.31
C LEU A 233 19.84 10.27 25.53
N GLY A 234 20.28 10.61 26.74
CA GLY A 234 19.44 10.56 27.95
C GLY A 234 19.16 9.13 28.43
N VAL A 235 20.07 8.20 28.19
CA VAL A 235 20.03 6.83 28.73
C VAL A 235 21.11 6.67 29.79
N SER A 236 20.70 6.37 31.02
CA SER A 236 21.66 6.21 32.13
C SER A 236 22.57 4.99 31.94
N ARG A 237 23.77 5.07 32.52
CA ARG A 237 24.77 3.99 32.46
C ARG A 237 24.26 2.62 32.87
N SER A 238 23.62 2.53 34.03
CA SER A 238 23.06 1.26 34.51
C SER A 238 22.02 0.69 33.55
N ARG A 239 21.18 1.56 32.97
CA ARG A 239 20.12 1.15 32.05
C ARG A 239 20.68 0.73 30.69
N PHE A 240 21.68 1.44 30.16
CA PHE A 240 22.34 1.10 28.91
C PHE A 240 23.09 -0.24 29.02
N GLN A 241 23.86 -0.45 30.08
CA GLN A 241 24.55 -1.72 30.33
C GLN A 241 23.56 -2.89 30.47
N GLY A 242 22.44 -2.68 31.16
CA GLY A 242 21.37 -3.68 31.27
C GLY A 242 20.73 -4.01 29.91
N ILE A 243 20.63 -3.06 28.99
CA ILE A 243 20.17 -3.30 27.61
C ILE A 243 21.20 -4.16 26.86
N LYS A 244 22.48 -3.77 26.84
CA LYS A 244 23.55 -4.53 26.16
C LYS A 244 23.66 -5.95 26.70
N GLN A 245 23.52 -6.12 28.01
CA GLN A 245 23.55 -7.44 28.65
C GLN A 245 22.39 -8.33 28.21
N ARG A 246 21.16 -7.80 28.10
CA ARG A 246 20.00 -8.56 27.60
C ARG A 246 20.16 -8.97 26.15
N ILE A 247 20.68 -8.08 25.30
CA ILE A 247 20.99 -8.39 23.90
C ILE A 247 21.98 -9.55 23.83
N ARG A 248 23.10 -9.46 24.56
CA ARG A 248 24.15 -10.52 24.55
C ARG A 248 23.69 -11.85 25.12
N LYS A 249 22.87 -11.83 26.18
CA LYS A 249 22.49 -13.05 26.91
C LYS A 249 21.29 -13.76 26.28
N ASN A 250 20.29 -13.01 25.85
CA ASN A 250 19.00 -13.54 25.45
C ASN A 250 18.68 -13.30 23.97
N GLY A 251 19.50 -12.53 23.24
CA GLY A 251 19.18 -12.14 21.87
C GLY A 251 17.87 -11.35 21.76
N ASP A 252 17.48 -10.64 22.83
CA ASP A 252 16.18 -9.97 22.89
C ASP A 252 16.29 -8.49 23.26
N LEU A 253 15.37 -7.72 22.68
CA LEU A 253 15.27 -6.28 22.76
C LEU A 253 13.80 -5.86 22.62
N ASN A 254 13.28 -5.18 23.65
CA ASN A 254 11.96 -4.56 23.60
C ASN A 254 12.07 -3.12 23.04
N MET A 255 11.70 -2.96 21.78
CA MET A 255 11.75 -1.70 21.03
C MET A 255 10.79 -0.62 21.56
N ASN A 256 9.78 -1.00 22.33
CA ASN A 256 8.79 -0.05 22.86
C ASN A 256 9.23 0.67 24.14
N THR A 257 10.37 0.28 24.72
CA THR A 257 10.83 0.93 25.93
C THR A 257 11.40 2.33 25.63
N PRO A 258 11.13 3.36 26.46
CA PRO A 258 11.58 4.73 26.20
C PRO A 258 13.10 4.85 26.02
N ALA A 259 13.87 4.02 26.73
CA ALA A 259 15.33 4.02 26.60
C ALA A 259 15.81 3.44 25.27
N VAL A 260 15.15 2.39 24.75
CA VAL A 260 15.50 1.83 23.43
C VAL A 260 15.10 2.80 22.33
N ARG A 261 13.91 3.44 22.42
CA ARG A 261 13.51 4.49 21.45
C ARG A 261 14.49 5.65 21.36
N ARG A 262 15.09 6.05 22.50
CA ARG A 262 16.15 7.10 22.53
C ARG A 262 17.47 6.65 21.91
N LEU A 263 17.78 5.35 21.96
CA LEU A 263 18.96 4.81 21.26
C LEU A 263 18.70 4.69 19.76
N LEU A 264 17.46 4.41 19.35
CA LEU A 264 17.04 4.32 17.94
C LEU A 264 16.98 5.69 17.25
N SER A 265 16.68 6.77 17.98
CA SER A 265 16.71 8.13 17.41
C SER A 265 18.10 8.58 16.95
N PHE A 266 19.17 7.84 17.29
CA PHE A 266 20.52 8.08 16.81
C PHE A 266 20.68 7.76 15.31
N GLU A 267 19.88 6.83 14.76
CA GLU A 267 19.91 6.46 13.33
C GLU A 267 19.25 7.51 12.41
N ILE A 268 18.50 8.48 12.96
CA ILE A 268 17.78 9.49 12.16
C ILE A 268 18.64 10.76 11.95
N ILE A 269 19.81 10.87 12.61
CA ILE A 269 20.65 12.09 12.64
C ILE A 269 21.98 11.90 11.88
N GLN A 270 22.28 10.71 11.35
CA GLN A 270 23.38 10.47 10.40
C GLN A 270 22.84 10.30 8.99
#